data_AF-A0A4R8KAZ8-F1
#
_entry.id   AF-A0A4R8KAZ8-F1
#
_cell.length_a   1.000
_cell.length_b   1.000
_cell.length_c   1.000
_cell.angle_alpha   90.00
_cell.angle_beta   90.00
_cell.angle_gamma   90.00
#
_symmetry.space_group_name_H-M   'P 1'
#
loop_
_entity.id
_entity.type
_entity.pdbx_description
1 polymer ?
#
loop_
_entity_poly.entity_id
_entity_poly.type
_entity_poly.pdbx_seq_one_letter_code
_entity_poly.pdbx_strand_id
1 'polypeptide(L)'
;MRLSTDAAIAVCREAAKRGLAISRIEGGIWHHPGFEARVDCIWDSSTISTNMQAAHENNLAAIEFIISEQPEHDTFIITASSVENTE
;
A
#
# COMPACT_ATOMS: atom_id res chain seq x y z
N MET A 1 3.16 3.33 -10.21
CA MET A 1 2.32 2.56 -11.16
C MET A 1 0.88 2.61 -10.68
N ARG A 2 -0.13 2.55 -11.57
CA ARG A 2 -1.53 2.36 -11.18
C ARG A 2 -1.84 0.87 -11.15
N LEU A 3 -2.34 0.38 -10.03
CA LEU A 3 -2.58 -1.03 -9.76
C LEU A 3 -4.07 -1.26 -9.52
N SER A 4 -4.63 -2.32 -10.07
CA SER A 4 -5.94 -2.80 -9.60
C SER A 4 -5.86 -3.22 -8.14
N THR A 5 -7.01 -3.37 -7.48
CA THR A 5 -7.08 -3.87 -6.08
C THR A 5 -6.26 -5.16 -5.88
N ASP A 6 -6.45 -6.17 -6.74
CA ASP A 6 -5.74 -7.44 -6.61
C ASP A 6 -4.22 -7.28 -6.78
N ALA A 7 -3.79 -6.45 -7.73
CA ALA A 7 -2.38 -6.17 -7.96
C ALA A 7 -1.76 -5.39 -6.79
N ALA A 8 -2.50 -4.45 -6.20
CA ALA A 8 -2.09 -3.68 -5.04
C ALA A 8 -1.87 -4.61 -3.82
N ILE A 9 -2.83 -5.50 -3.55
CA ILE A 9 -2.71 -6.52 -2.49
C ILE A 9 -1.50 -7.43 -2.74
N ALA A 10 -1.31 -7.90 -3.98
CA ALA A 10 -0.18 -8.74 -4.33
C ALA A 10 1.17 -8.05 -4.09
N VAL A 11 1.28 -6.76 -4.42
CA VAL A 11 2.47 -5.94 -4.15
C VAL A 11 2.73 -5.83 -2.65
N CYS A 12 1.73 -5.55 -1.82
CA CYS A 12 1.91 -5.49 -0.36
C CYS A 12 2.43 -6.82 0.23
N ARG A 13 1.87 -7.96 -0.22
CA ARG A 13 2.32 -9.29 0.21
C ARG A 13 3.76 -9.58 -0.22
N GLU A 14 4.12 -9.19 -1.43
CA GLU A 14 5.47 -9.41 -1.96
C GLU A 14 6.50 -8.49 -1.31
N ALA A 15 6.13 -7.25 -1.01
CA ALA A 15 6.96 -6.29 -0.28
C ALA A 15 7.35 -6.86 1.10
N ALA A 16 6.40 -7.48 1.81
CA ALA A 16 6.65 -8.06 3.14
C ALA A 16 7.71 -9.17 3.09
N LYS A 17 7.70 -10.00 2.04
CA LYS A 17 8.70 -11.07 1.84
C LYS A 17 10.09 -10.53 1.51
N ARG A 18 10.18 -9.32 0.98
CA ARG A 18 11.42 -8.69 0.50
C ARG A 18 12.04 -7.70 1.48
N GLY A 19 11.48 -7.57 2.68
CA GLY A 19 11.94 -6.59 3.67
C GLY A 19 11.66 -5.15 3.26
N LEU A 20 10.54 -4.93 2.56
CA LEU A 20 10.04 -3.61 2.20
C LEU A 20 8.77 -3.33 2.98
N ALA A 21 8.68 -2.13 3.56
CA ALA A 21 7.48 -1.64 4.22
C ALA A 21 6.74 -0.67 3.28
N ILE A 22 5.42 -0.83 3.18
CA ILE A 22 4.58 0.15 2.48
C ILE A 22 4.55 1.44 3.31
N SER A 23 5.00 2.55 2.73
CA SER A 23 5.02 3.85 3.40
C SER A 23 3.78 4.69 3.10
N ARG A 24 3.20 4.54 1.90
CA ARG A 24 2.03 5.29 1.47
C ARG A 24 1.21 4.53 0.43
N ILE A 25 -0.10 4.70 0.49
CA ILE A 25 -1.07 4.24 -0.51
C ILE A 25 -1.94 5.43 -0.90
N GLU A 26 -2.11 5.61 -2.20
CA GLU A 26 -2.99 6.62 -2.77
C GLU A 26 -3.99 5.89 -3.68
N GLY A 27 -5.25 5.88 -3.26
CA GLY A 27 -6.34 5.28 -4.02
C GLY A 27 -7.06 6.28 -4.91
N GLY A 28 -7.90 5.73 -5.78
CA GLY A 28 -8.63 6.50 -6.75
C GLY A 28 -9.54 5.64 -7.60
N ILE A 29 -10.15 6.29 -8.59
CA ILE A 29 -11.09 5.67 -9.53
C ILE A 29 -10.44 5.66 -10.92
N TRP A 30 -10.52 4.52 -11.60
CA TRP A 30 -10.10 4.41 -12.98
C TRP A 30 -11.25 4.66 -13.96
N HIS A 31 -11.14 5.76 -14.67
CA HIS A 31 -11.94 6.05 -15.86
C HIS A 31 -11.19 5.48 -17.06
N HIS A 32 -11.78 4.73 -17.97
CA HIS A 32 -11.00 4.10 -19.06
C HIS A 32 -10.80 5.05 -20.27
N PRO A 33 -9.63 5.71 -20.48
CA PRO A 33 -8.44 5.84 -19.64
C PRO A 33 -8.41 7.15 -18.80
N GLY A 34 -7.74 7.13 -17.64
CA GLY A 34 -7.77 8.23 -16.68
C GLY A 34 -7.76 7.75 -15.24
N PHE A 35 -6.89 8.31 -14.42
CA PHE A 35 -6.85 8.05 -12.98
C PHE A 35 -7.30 9.29 -12.24
N GLU A 36 -8.40 9.18 -11.50
CA GLU A 36 -8.89 10.19 -10.57
C GLU A 36 -8.35 9.89 -9.18
N ALA A 37 -7.38 10.69 -8.71
CA ALA A 37 -6.86 10.57 -7.37
C ALA A 37 -7.88 11.06 -6.33
N ARG A 38 -8.03 10.31 -5.24
CA ARG A 38 -9.03 10.55 -4.21
C ARG A 38 -8.35 10.87 -2.88
N VAL A 39 -8.51 12.11 -2.42
CA VAL A 39 -7.86 12.61 -1.19
C VAL A 39 -8.42 11.97 0.08
N ASP A 40 -9.62 11.43 0.00
CA ASP A 40 -10.28 10.59 0.99
C ASP A 40 -9.77 9.14 0.99
N CYS A 41 -8.99 8.73 -0.01
CA CYS A 41 -8.38 7.41 -0.13
C CYS A 41 -6.85 7.48 0.00
N ILE A 42 -6.36 8.04 1.11
CA ILE A 42 -4.93 8.12 1.40
C ILE A 42 -4.64 7.37 2.69
N TRP A 43 -3.64 6.51 2.64
CA TRP A 43 -3.07 5.87 3.82
C TRP A 43 -1.58 6.16 3.89
N ASP A 44 -1.12 6.57 5.06
CA ASP A 44 0.28 6.73 5.39
C ASP A 44 0.61 5.76 6.53
N SER A 45 1.76 5.12 6.43
CA SER A 45 2.25 4.30 7.54
C SER A 45 2.48 5.17 8.77
N SER A 46 1.96 4.73 9.92
CA SER A 46 2.12 5.42 11.20
C SER A 46 3.44 5.10 11.89
N THR A 47 4.20 4.12 11.39
CA THR A 47 5.41 3.61 12.06
C THR A 47 6.54 3.32 11.09
N ILE A 48 7.75 3.70 11.47
CA ILE A 48 8.94 3.25 10.76
C ILE A 48 9.13 1.77 11.08
N SER A 49 9.09 0.94 10.04
CA SER A 49 9.40 -0.49 10.19
C SER A 49 10.90 -0.66 10.38
N THR A 50 11.31 -1.10 11.58
CA THR A 50 12.72 -1.31 11.96
C THR A 50 13.20 -2.74 11.84
N ASN A 51 12.28 -3.68 11.56
CA ASN A 51 12.60 -5.08 11.33
C ASN A 51 11.56 -5.76 10.42
N MET A 52 11.85 -7.00 10.01
CA MET A 52 11.00 -7.79 9.11
C MET A 52 9.59 -8.05 9.66
N GLN A 53 9.45 -8.26 10.97
CA GLN A 53 8.15 -8.51 11.60
C GLN A 53 7.29 -7.23 11.58
N ALA A 54 7.88 -6.09 11.93
CA ALA A 54 7.21 -4.78 11.85
C ALA A 54 6.79 -4.45 10.41
N ALA A 55 7.66 -4.73 9.42
CA ALA A 55 7.33 -4.56 8.01
C ALA A 55 6.18 -5.47 7.56
N HIS A 56 6.14 -6.71 8.07
CA HIS A 56 5.05 -7.64 7.78
C HIS A 56 3.71 -7.12 8.33
N GLU A 57 3.67 -6.71 9.60
CA GLU A 57 2.48 -6.14 10.24
C GLU A 57 2.01 -4.84 9.55
N ASN A 58 2.94 -3.95 9.23
CA ASN A 58 2.66 -2.73 8.46
C ASN A 58 2.03 -3.06 7.10
N ASN A 59 2.55 -4.05 6.39
CA ASN A 59 2.02 -4.43 5.08
C ASN A 59 0.67 -5.15 5.17
N LEU A 60 0.36 -5.80 6.30
CA LEU A 60 -1.00 -6.29 6.57
C LEU A 60 -1.98 -5.14 6.78
N ALA A 61 -1.63 -4.12 7.55
CA ALA A 61 -2.46 -2.93 7.73
C ALA A 61 -2.71 -2.19 6.40
N ALA A 62 -1.68 -2.11 5.54
CA ALA A 62 -1.80 -1.60 4.17
C ALA A 62 -2.82 -2.40 3.33
N ILE A 63 -2.83 -3.73 3.44
CA ILE A 63 -3.79 -4.60 2.75
C ILE A 63 -5.20 -4.39 3.30
N GLU A 64 -5.36 -4.28 4.62
CA GLU A 64 -6.64 -4.02 5.27
C GLU A 64 -7.26 -2.70 4.79
N PHE A 65 -6.44 -1.65 4.67
CA PHE A 65 -6.86 -0.37 4.08
C PHE A 65 -7.33 -0.52 2.63
N ILE A 66 -6.57 -1.21 1.78
CA ILE A 66 -6.99 -1.43 0.38
C ILE A 66 -8.33 -2.17 0.30
N ILE A 67 -8.55 -3.16 1.18
CA ILE A 67 -9.80 -3.93 1.23
C ILE A 67 -10.96 -3.05 1.71
N SER A 68 -10.75 -2.19 2.71
CA SER A 68 -11.81 -1.29 3.20
C SER A 68 -12.22 -0.25 2.17
N GLU A 69 -11.28 0.19 1.31
CA GLU A 69 -11.50 1.21 0.29
C GLU A 69 -12.03 0.65 -1.04
N GLN A 70 -11.88 -0.66 -1.29
CA GLN A 70 -12.32 -1.33 -2.52
C GLN A 70 -13.77 -1.01 -2.97
N PRO A 71 -14.77 -0.84 -2.07
CA PRO A 71 -16.13 -0.53 -2.50
C PRO A 71 -16.27 0.78 -3.28
N GLU A 72 -15.38 1.75 -3.04
CA GLU A 72 -15.44 3.09 -3.63
C GLU A 72 -14.23 3.38 -4.56
N HIS A 73 -13.13 2.65 -4.38
CA HIS A 73 -11.85 2.89 -5.06
C HIS A 73 -11.31 1.59 -5.69
N ASP A 74 -11.05 1.61 -7.00
CA ASP A 74 -10.65 0.42 -7.78
C ASP A 74 -9.16 0.40 -8.16
N THR A 75 -8.46 1.51 -7.94
CA THR A 75 -7.10 1.73 -8.44
C THR A 75 -6.22 2.40 -7.42
N PHE A 76 -5.01 1.87 -7.26
CA PHE A 76 -4.08 2.27 -6.19
C PHE A 76 -2.68 2.54 -6.72
N ILE A 77 -2.00 3.49 -6.09
CA ILE A 77 -0.57 3.74 -6.22
C ILE A 77 0.06 3.40 -4.86
N ILE A 78 1.12 2.59 -4.89
CA ILE A 78 1.82 2.13 -3.70
C ILE A 78 3.23 2.71 -3.69
N THR A 79 3.63 3.26 -2.54
CA THR A 79 5.01 3.64 -2.23
C THR A 79 5.54 2.71 -1.15
N ALA A 80 6.74 2.17 -1.36
CA ALA A 80 7.42 1.32 -0.39
C ALA A 80 8.81 1.86 -0.08
N SER A 81 9.26 1.66 1.16
CA SER A 81 10.59 2.00 1.65
C SER A 81 11.29 0.75 2.18
N SER A 82 12.63 0.77 2.15
CA SER A 82 13.41 -0.27 2.81
C SER A 82 13.17 -0.21 4.31
N VAL A 83 13.16 -1.37 4.96
CA VAL A 83 13.31 -1.46 6.41
C VAL A 83 14.70 -0.93 6.75
N GLU A 84 14.78 0.08 7.62
CA GLU A 84 16.05 0.54 8.16
C GLU A 84 16.51 -0.45 9.22
N ASN A 85 17.62 -1.14 8.98
CA ASN A 85 18.30 -1.89 10.02
C ASN A 85 19.03 -0.87 10.90
N THR A 86 18.45 -0.53 12.05
CA THR A 86 19.24 0.10 13.13
C THR A 86 20.09 -0.99 13.77
N GLU A 87 21.39 -0.99 13.47
CA GLU A 87 22.41 -1.81 14.16
C GLU A 87 22.52 -1.45 15.65
#